data_AF-A0A4S2S612-F1
#
_entry.id   AF-A0A4S2S612-F1
#
_cell.length_a   1.000
_cell.length_b   1.000
_cell.length_c   1.000
_cell.angle_alpha   90.00
_cell.angle_beta   90.00
_cell.angle_gamma   90.00
#
_symmetry.space_group_name_H-M   'P 1'
#
loop_
_entity.id
_entity.type
_entity.pdbx_description
1 polymer ?
#
loop_
_entity_poly.entity_id
_entity_poly.type
_entity_poly.pdbx_seq_one_letter_code
_entity_poly.pdbx_strand_id
1 'polypeptide(L)'
;MQILLPQGEVTGALWERRQLPGGWMYLVSFDLWVCDEDGVMTTASTRMWVDAPGHARPIDGVDPAAYAAVPTQALPAPDSVERQLGPRRPPGWVLEPLRRRGPDRGVIHAVDCPDAPRDRPALTWQQALDHAERPGTRLCALCGAAHELEPLLRGFDSIGES
;
A
#
# COMPACT_ATOMS: atom_id res chain seq x y z
N MET A 1 14.29 20.39 -11.34
CA MET A 1 12.97 19.79 -11.07
C MET A 1 11.96 20.90 -10.93
N GLN A 2 10.75 20.69 -11.44
CA GLN A 2 9.63 21.56 -11.17
C GLN A 2 8.88 21.03 -9.93
N ILE A 3 8.81 21.84 -8.89
CA ILE A 3 8.15 21.51 -7.62
C ILE A 3 6.83 22.27 -7.58
N LEU A 4 5.75 21.56 -7.25
CA LEU A 4 4.40 22.09 -7.22
C LEU A 4 4.05 22.42 -5.76
N LEU A 5 3.85 23.70 -5.48
CA LEU A 5 3.39 24.21 -4.19
C LEU A 5 1.96 24.76 -4.34
N PRO A 6 1.17 24.86 -3.24
CA PRO A 6 -0.17 25.42 -3.31
C PRO A 6 -0.22 26.85 -3.87
N GLN A 7 0.85 27.62 -3.68
CA GLN A 7 0.93 29.03 -4.10
C GLN A 7 1.50 29.19 -5.52
N GLY A 8 1.98 28.11 -6.14
CA GLY A 8 2.59 28.14 -7.46
C GLY A 8 3.71 27.12 -7.64
N GLU A 9 4.44 27.29 -8.73
CA GLU A 9 5.46 26.36 -9.19
C GLU A 9 6.86 26.95 -8.97
N VAL A 10 7.77 26.19 -8.36
CA VAL A 10 9.17 26.61 -8.15
C VAL A 10 10.16 25.61 -8.75
N THR A 11 11.26 26.13 -9.31
CA THR A 11 12.34 25.27 -9.78
C THR A 11 13.30 24.94 -8.65
N GLY A 12 13.66 23.67 -8.53
CA GLY A 12 14.56 23.17 -7.52
C GLY A 12 15.52 22.08 -8.00
N ALA A 13 16.47 21.72 -7.14
CA ALA A 13 17.38 20.60 -7.34
C ALA A 13 16.74 19.27 -6.94
N LEU A 14 17.16 18.19 -7.59
CA LEU A 14 16.84 16.82 -7.21
C LEU A 14 18.07 16.17 -6.59
N TRP A 15 17.96 15.74 -5.34
CA TRP A 15 19.08 15.16 -4.60
C TRP A 15 19.03 13.64 -4.56
N GLU A 16 17.83 13.08 -4.34
CA GLU A 16 17.64 11.64 -4.22
C GLU A 16 16.27 11.23 -4.75
N ARG A 17 16.17 9.97 -5.18
CA ARG A 17 14.91 9.34 -5.57
C ARG A 17 14.71 8.07 -4.75
N ARG A 18 13.50 7.84 -4.28
CA ARG A 18 13.11 6.63 -3.56
C ARG A 18 11.87 6.03 -4.19
N GLN A 19 11.96 4.76 -4.55
CA GLN A 19 10.83 4.01 -5.06
C GLN A 19 10.01 3.47 -3.89
N LEU A 20 8.68 3.60 -3.99
CA LEU A 20 7.70 3.05 -3.06
C LEU A 20 6.73 2.13 -3.81
N PRO A 21 6.01 1.21 -3.13
CA PRO A 21 5.07 0.31 -3.82
C PRO A 21 4.00 1.05 -4.62
N GLY A 22 3.60 2.25 -4.17
CA GLY A 22 2.58 3.09 -4.80
C GLY A 22 3.11 4.23 -5.66
N GLY A 23 4.42 4.37 -5.89
CA GLY A 23 4.97 5.49 -6.66
C GLY A 23 6.39 5.87 -6.27
N TRP A 24 6.70 7.17 -6.37
CA TRP A 24 8.03 7.69 -6.09
C TRP A 24 7.98 8.81 -5.05
N MET A 25 9.05 8.90 -4.27
CA MET A 25 9.36 10.10 -3.51
C MET A 25 10.68 10.68 -3.99
N TYR A 26 10.72 12.00 -4.13
CA TYR A 26 11.91 12.74 -4.54
C TYR A 26 12.35 13.66 -3.40
N LEU A 27 13.64 13.63 -3.06
CA LEU A 27 14.25 14.62 -2.16
C LEU A 27 14.64 15.82 -3.00
N VAL A 28 13.90 16.91 -2.84
CA VAL A 28 14.10 18.14 -3.61
C VAL A 28 14.57 19.27 -2.71
N SER A 29 15.20 20.28 -3.29
CA SER A 29 15.44 21.56 -2.63
C SER A 29 15.13 22.72 -3.54
N PHE A 30 14.74 23.84 -2.97
CA PHE A 30 14.60 25.11 -3.66
C PHE A 30 15.02 26.24 -2.71
N ASP A 31 15.38 27.37 -3.29
CA ASP A 31 15.81 28.54 -2.55
C ASP A 31 14.62 29.44 -2.27
N LEU A 32 14.50 29.84 -1.01
CA LEU A 32 13.49 30.78 -0.54
C LEU A 32 14.17 32.07 -0.11
N TRP A 33 13.58 33.19 -0.50
CA TRP A 33 13.89 34.46 0.11
C TRP A 33 13.14 34.56 1.44
N VAL A 34 13.88 34.74 2.52
CA VAL A 34 13.34 34.93 3.87
C VAL A 34 13.75 36.29 4.39
N CYS A 35 12.85 36.92 5.13
CA CYS A 35 13.06 38.22 5.75
C CYS A 35 13.12 38.00 7.27
N ASP A 36 14.16 38.49 7.92
CA ASP A 36 14.23 38.45 9.38
C ASP A 36 13.41 39.59 10.04
N GLU A 37 13.43 39.65 11.37
CA GLU A 37 12.67 40.65 12.14
C GLU A 37 13.13 42.09 11.88
N ASP A 38 14.38 42.28 11.45
CA ASP A 38 14.97 43.57 11.12
C ASP A 38 14.75 43.97 9.65
N GLY A 39 14.07 43.13 8.87
CA GLY A 39 13.78 43.39 7.46
C GLY A 39 14.91 42.98 6.50
N VAL A 40 15.92 42.24 6.97
CA VAL A 40 17.05 41.81 6.14
C VAL A 40 16.66 40.57 5.35
N MET A 41 16.79 40.69 4.02
CA MET A 41 16.52 39.58 3.11
C MET A 41 17.72 38.64 3.03
N THR A 42 17.48 37.35 3.27
CA THR A 42 18.47 36.27 3.09
C THR A 42 17.89 35.12 2.28
N THR A 43 18.75 34.25 1.77
CA THR A 43 18.32 33.03 1.08
C THR A 43 18.44 31.83 2.02
N ALA A 44 17.37 31.06 2.12
CA ALA A 44 17.36 29.78 2.80
C ALA A 44 17.05 28.67 1.80
N SER A 45 17.89 27.64 1.76
CA SER A 45 17.61 26.41 1.01
C SER A 45 17.08 25.35 1.97
N THR A 46 15.90 24.80 1.68
CA THR A 46 15.35 23.68 2.44
C THR A 46 15.31 22.41 1.59
N ARG A 47 15.53 21.25 2.23
CA ARG A 47 15.40 19.93 1.59
C ARG A 47 14.17 19.23 2.13
N MET A 48 13.36 18.67 1.23
CA MET A 48 12.16 17.94 1.62
C MET A 48 11.86 16.78 0.67
N TRP A 49 11.30 15.71 1.22
CA TRP A 49 10.76 14.61 0.46
C TRP A 49 9.36 14.95 -0.02
N VAL A 50 9.11 14.81 -1.32
CA VAL A 50 7.80 15.04 -1.94
C VAL A 50 7.40 13.86 -2.80
N ASP A 51 6.10 13.65 -2.93
CA ASP A 51 5.53 12.66 -3.85
C ASP A 51 5.80 13.06 -5.32
N ALA A 52 6.09 12.07 -6.15
CA ALA A 52 6.28 12.23 -7.58
C ALA A 52 5.44 11.19 -8.36
N PRO A 53 4.74 11.62 -9.44
CA PRO A 53 4.83 12.94 -10.07
C PRO A 53 3.91 14.02 -9.48
N GLY A 54 3.17 13.74 -8.40
CA GLY A 54 2.10 14.64 -7.93
C GLY A 54 2.59 15.99 -7.40
N HIS A 55 3.77 16.06 -6.79
CA HIS A 55 4.33 17.32 -6.24
C HIS A 55 5.71 17.69 -6.82
N ALA A 56 6.34 16.80 -7.57
CA ALA A 56 7.56 17.11 -8.31
C ALA A 56 7.59 16.41 -9.67
N ARG A 57 7.89 17.17 -10.72
CA ARG A 57 8.03 16.68 -12.09
C ARG A 57 9.37 17.08 -12.71
N PRO A 58 9.92 16.24 -13.60
CA PRO A 58 11.03 16.63 -14.47
C PRO A 58 10.73 17.93 -15.21
N ILE A 59 11.76 18.72 -15.49
CA ILE A 59 11.63 19.91 -16.34
C ILE A 59 11.71 19.44 -17.78
N ASP A 60 10.75 19.86 -18.61
CA ASP A 60 10.71 19.52 -20.02
C ASP A 60 11.97 20.03 -20.74
N GLY A 61 12.53 19.21 -21.63
CA GLY A 61 13.74 19.53 -22.39
C GLY A 61 15.06 19.29 -21.66
N VAL A 62 15.05 18.94 -20.36
CA VAL A 62 16.24 18.43 -19.67
C VAL A 62 16.45 16.95 -20.03
N ASP A 63 17.70 16.59 -20.32
CA ASP A 63 18.07 15.21 -20.66
C ASP A 63 17.59 14.22 -19.56
N PRO A 64 16.77 13.21 -19.91
CA PRO A 64 16.36 12.16 -18.98
C PRO A 64 17.53 11.46 -18.27
N ALA A 65 18.70 11.37 -18.91
CA ALA A 65 19.90 10.79 -18.30
C ALA A 65 20.39 11.57 -17.07
N ALA A 66 20.18 12.90 -17.04
CA ALA A 66 20.53 13.72 -15.89
C ALA A 66 19.68 13.35 -14.66
N TYR A 67 18.40 13.07 -14.84
CA TYR A 67 17.54 12.55 -13.77
C TYR A 67 17.92 11.12 -13.40
N ALA A 68 18.26 10.28 -14.39
CA ALA A 68 18.67 8.90 -14.16
C ALA A 68 19.94 8.76 -13.32
N ALA A 69 20.86 9.73 -13.40
CA ALA A 69 22.12 9.75 -12.65
C ALA A 69 21.95 10.07 -11.15
N VAL A 70 20.78 10.55 -10.71
CA VAL A 70 20.54 10.88 -9.30
C VAL A 70 20.52 9.60 -8.43
N PRO A 71 21.15 9.60 -7.23
CA PRO A 71 21.08 8.51 -6.28
C PRO A 71 19.65 7.98 -6.08
N THR A 72 19.49 6.66 -6.22
CA THR A 72 18.17 6.03 -6.27
C THR A 72 18.11 4.84 -5.34
N GLN A 73 17.21 4.92 -4.35
CA GLN A 73 16.81 3.80 -3.52
C GLN A 73 15.66 3.08 -4.24
N ALA A 74 16.01 2.06 -5.03
CA ALA A 74 15.04 1.22 -5.71
C ALA A 74 14.31 0.31 -4.71
N LEU A 75 13.08 -0.09 -5.05
CA LEU A 75 12.43 -1.16 -4.32
C LEU A 75 13.23 -2.46 -4.46
N PRO A 76 13.25 -3.30 -3.42
CA PRO A 76 13.75 -4.66 -3.57
C PRO A 76 13.06 -5.33 -4.74
N ALA A 77 13.85 -6.03 -5.57
CA ALA A 77 13.26 -6.87 -6.58
C ALA A 77 12.37 -7.93 -5.91
N PRO A 78 11.21 -8.27 -6.51
CA PRO A 78 10.37 -9.34 -5.98
C PRO A 78 11.17 -10.63 -5.86
N ASP A 79 10.90 -11.37 -4.77
CA ASP A 79 11.53 -12.66 -4.54
C ASP A 79 11.11 -13.68 -5.64
N SER A 80 11.76 -14.84 -5.67
CA SER A 80 11.47 -15.86 -6.68
C SER A 80 10.02 -16.36 -6.63
N VAL A 81 9.43 -16.40 -5.43
CA VAL A 81 8.05 -16.85 -5.21
C VAL A 81 7.07 -15.83 -5.79
N GLU A 82 7.24 -14.55 -5.49
CA GLU A 82 6.41 -13.47 -6.02
C GLU A 82 6.55 -13.33 -7.54
N ARG A 83 7.74 -13.57 -8.10
CA ARG A 83 7.92 -13.60 -9.56
C ARG A 83 7.19 -14.76 -10.25
N GLN A 84 7.06 -15.90 -9.57
CA GLN A 84 6.41 -17.10 -10.14
C GLN A 84 4.90 -17.09 -9.91
N LEU A 85 4.45 -16.69 -8.72
CA LEU A 85 3.05 -16.77 -8.29
C LEU A 85 2.31 -15.44 -8.38
N GLY A 86 3.01 -14.34 -8.65
CA GLY A 86 2.45 -12.99 -8.64
C GLY A 86 2.46 -12.34 -7.25
N PRO A 87 1.94 -11.10 -7.14
CA PRO A 87 1.92 -10.35 -5.89
C PRO A 87 1.17 -11.13 -4.81
N ARG A 88 1.66 -11.03 -3.56
CA ARG A 88 0.99 -11.65 -2.42
C ARG A 88 -0.42 -11.10 -2.29
N ARG A 89 -1.38 -12.01 -2.11
CA ARG A 89 -2.77 -11.69 -1.80
C ARG A 89 -2.83 -10.74 -0.58
N PRO A 90 -3.68 -9.70 -0.59
CA PRO A 90 -3.91 -8.87 0.58
C PRO A 90 -4.36 -9.72 1.78
N PRO A 91 -3.75 -9.53 2.97
CA PRO A 91 -4.09 -10.32 4.13
C PRO A 91 -5.48 -9.95 4.67
N GLY A 92 -6.14 -10.92 5.30
CA GLY A 92 -7.39 -10.70 6.02
C GLY A 92 -8.60 -11.37 5.37
N TRP A 93 -9.71 -11.27 6.10
CA TRP A 93 -10.99 -11.87 5.72
C TRP A 93 -12.13 -10.90 5.97
N VAL A 94 -13.30 -11.18 5.41
CA VAL A 94 -14.49 -10.36 5.59
C VAL A 94 -15.67 -11.28 5.89
N LEU A 95 -16.44 -10.94 6.92
CA LEU A 95 -17.69 -11.65 7.24
C LEU A 95 -18.87 -11.02 6.49
N GLU A 96 -19.51 -11.82 5.65
CA GLU A 96 -20.82 -11.53 5.08
C GLU A 96 -21.93 -12.10 5.99
N PRO A 97 -22.71 -11.26 6.69
CA PRO A 97 -23.78 -11.75 7.55
C PRO A 97 -25.01 -12.18 6.72
N LEU A 98 -25.42 -13.45 6.85
CA LEU A 98 -26.62 -14.00 6.21
C LEU A 98 -27.87 -13.69 7.06
N ARG A 99 -28.17 -12.40 7.21
CA ARG A 99 -29.23 -11.87 8.09
C ARG A 99 -30.61 -12.52 7.89
N ARG A 100 -30.92 -13.02 6.70
CA ARG A 100 -32.18 -13.72 6.39
C ARG A 100 -32.29 -15.13 6.98
N ARG A 101 -31.23 -15.68 7.58
CA ARG A 101 -31.19 -17.05 8.14
C ARG A 101 -30.78 -17.09 9.62
N GLY A 102 -30.77 -15.94 10.32
CA GLY A 102 -30.46 -15.82 11.74
C GLY A 102 -29.28 -14.88 12.04
N PRO A 103 -29.15 -14.38 13.28
CA PRO A 103 -28.14 -13.38 13.66
C PRO A 103 -26.70 -13.92 13.60
N ASP A 104 -26.52 -15.23 13.78
CA ASP A 104 -25.21 -15.89 13.88
C ASP A 104 -24.79 -16.64 12.62
N ARG A 105 -25.48 -16.41 11.50
CA ARG A 105 -25.14 -17.03 10.21
C ARG A 105 -24.35 -16.08 9.33
N GLY A 106 -23.28 -16.59 8.74
CA GLY A 106 -22.45 -15.79 7.84
C GLY A 106 -21.53 -16.61 6.95
N VAL A 107 -20.95 -15.95 5.97
CA VAL A 107 -19.90 -16.50 5.11
C VAL A 107 -18.65 -15.68 5.32
N ILE A 108 -17.54 -16.34 5.66
CA ILE A 108 -16.23 -15.69 5.69
C ILE A 108 -15.61 -15.80 4.32
N HIS A 109 -15.28 -14.64 3.76
CA HIS A 109 -14.59 -14.51 2.48
C HIS A 109 -13.17 -14.03 2.68
N ALA A 110 -12.32 -14.36 1.74
CA ALA A 110 -11.08 -13.66 1.49
C ALA A 110 -11.37 -12.19 1.13
N VAL A 111 -10.52 -11.24 1.54
CA VAL A 111 -10.70 -9.80 1.23
C VAL A 111 -10.73 -9.46 -0.26
N ASP A 112 -10.13 -10.29 -1.11
CA ASP A 112 -10.10 -10.17 -2.56
C ASP A 112 -11.13 -11.08 -3.27
N CYS A 113 -11.99 -11.77 -2.50
CA CYS A 113 -13.07 -12.57 -3.08
C CYS A 113 -14.05 -11.64 -3.84
N PRO A 114 -14.41 -11.94 -5.10
CA PRO A 114 -15.37 -11.14 -5.87
C PRO A 114 -16.75 -11.02 -5.19
N ASP A 115 -17.14 -12.03 -4.42
CA ASP A 115 -18.41 -12.10 -3.70
C ASP A 115 -18.34 -11.48 -2.30
N ALA A 116 -17.17 -11.03 -1.84
CA ALA A 116 -17.04 -10.41 -0.52
C ALA A 116 -17.72 -9.03 -0.48
N PRO A 117 -18.37 -8.68 0.65
CA PRO A 117 -18.87 -7.32 0.84
C PRO A 117 -17.71 -6.33 0.97
N ARG A 118 -17.73 -5.28 0.14
CA ARG A 118 -16.63 -4.29 0.02
C ARG A 118 -16.66 -3.18 1.07
N ASP A 119 -17.80 -3.02 1.75
CA ASP A 119 -18.06 -1.97 2.74
C ASP A 119 -17.77 -2.42 4.18
N ARG A 120 -17.06 -3.54 4.33
CA ARG A 120 -16.79 -4.15 5.63
C ARG A 120 -15.30 -4.09 5.95
N PRO A 121 -14.95 -3.84 7.23
CA PRO A 121 -13.55 -3.89 7.63
C PRO A 121 -13.02 -5.31 7.50
N ALA A 122 -11.76 -5.42 7.11
CA ALA A 122 -11.04 -6.69 7.15
C ALA A 122 -10.89 -7.17 8.60
N LEU A 123 -11.22 -8.43 8.83
CA LEU A 123 -11.00 -9.15 10.07
C LEU A 123 -9.54 -9.53 10.22
N THR A 124 -9.03 -9.44 11.44
CA THR A 124 -7.77 -10.10 11.83
C THR A 124 -7.94 -11.62 11.82
N TRP A 125 -6.84 -12.36 11.87
CA TRP A 125 -6.88 -13.83 11.92
C TRP A 125 -7.65 -14.35 13.15
N GLN A 126 -7.49 -13.72 14.32
CA GLN A 126 -8.23 -14.09 15.54
C GLN A 126 -9.73 -13.89 15.37
N GLN A 127 -10.12 -12.71 14.88
CA GLN A 127 -11.53 -12.40 14.64
C GLN A 127 -12.15 -13.35 13.60
N ALA A 128 -11.41 -13.68 12.54
CA ALA A 128 -11.87 -14.62 11.53
C ALA A 128 -12.10 -16.03 12.12
N LEU A 129 -11.20 -16.52 12.98
CA LEU A 129 -11.37 -17.79 13.68
C LEU A 129 -12.56 -17.75 14.66
N ASP A 130 -12.66 -16.72 15.51
CA ASP A 130 -13.79 -16.54 16.44
C ASP A 130 -15.16 -16.55 15.72
N HIS A 131 -15.19 -16.05 14.48
CA HIS A 131 -16.38 -16.12 13.64
C HIS A 131 -16.56 -17.50 13.00
N ALA A 132 -15.49 -18.13 12.53
CA ALA A 132 -15.52 -19.43 11.85
C ALA A 132 -15.90 -20.59 12.77
N GLU A 133 -15.58 -20.51 14.06
CA GLU A 133 -15.98 -21.51 15.08
C GLU A 133 -17.49 -21.53 15.34
N ARG A 134 -18.22 -20.47 14.94
CA ARG A 134 -19.67 -20.41 15.15
C ARG A 134 -20.38 -21.39 14.22
N PRO A 135 -21.31 -22.23 14.71
CA PRO A 135 -21.99 -23.24 13.89
C PRO A 135 -22.76 -22.69 12.67
N GLY A 136 -23.14 -21.41 12.71
CA GLY A 136 -23.83 -20.73 11.61
C GLY A 136 -22.91 -20.13 10.56
N THR A 137 -21.60 -20.11 10.79
CA THR A 137 -20.62 -19.52 9.90
C THR A 137 -20.00 -20.59 9.02
N ARG A 138 -19.82 -20.27 7.74
CA ARG A 138 -19.10 -21.12 6.79
C ARG A 138 -17.98 -20.34 6.12
N LEU A 139 -16.93 -21.03 5.74
CA LEU A 139 -15.89 -20.47 4.88
C LEU A 139 -16.36 -20.50 3.43
N CYS A 140 -16.08 -19.45 2.68
CA CYS A 140 -16.39 -19.42 1.25
C CYS A 140 -15.52 -20.45 0.51
N ALA A 141 -16.17 -21.39 -0.19
CA ALA A 141 -15.50 -22.46 -0.93
C ALA A 141 -14.89 -22.01 -2.26
N LEU A 142 -15.20 -20.80 -2.72
CA LEU A 142 -14.77 -20.26 -4.02
C LEU A 142 -13.55 -19.34 -3.92
N CYS A 143 -13.08 -19.04 -2.71
CA CYS A 143 -11.92 -18.19 -2.47
C CYS A 143 -10.93 -18.85 -1.51
N GLY A 144 -9.79 -18.19 -1.26
CA GLY A 144 -8.74 -18.71 -0.38
C GLY A 144 -9.11 -18.85 1.11
N ALA A 145 -10.28 -18.38 1.55
CA ALA A 145 -10.66 -18.38 2.97
C ALA A 145 -10.65 -19.77 3.61
N ALA A 146 -11.17 -20.78 2.91
CA ALA A 146 -11.17 -22.16 3.41
C ALA A 146 -9.74 -22.69 3.56
N HIS A 147 -8.91 -22.53 2.53
CA HIS A 147 -7.53 -22.98 2.52
C HIS A 147 -6.68 -22.37 3.64
N GLU A 148 -6.97 -21.12 4.02
CA GLU A 148 -6.19 -20.41 5.04
C GLU A 148 -6.64 -20.68 6.49
N LEU A 149 -7.95 -20.80 6.73
CA LEU A 149 -8.50 -20.89 8.09
C LEU A 149 -8.79 -22.32 8.54
N GLU A 150 -9.11 -23.23 7.61
CA GLU A 150 -9.50 -24.60 7.94
C GLU A 150 -8.39 -25.41 8.64
N PRO A 151 -7.09 -25.27 8.28
CA PRO A 151 -5.99 -25.89 9.02
C PRO A 151 -5.92 -25.44 10.49
N LEU A 152 -6.28 -24.19 10.77
CA LEU A 152 -6.26 -23.63 12.11
C LEU A 152 -7.46 -24.09 12.95
N LEU A 153 -8.59 -24.35 12.31
CA LEU A 153 -9.81 -24.85 12.97
C LEU A 153 -9.75 -26.34 13.28
N ARG A 154 -9.10 -27.14 12.43
CA ARG A 154 -9.04 -28.60 12.55
C ARG A 154 -7.75 -29.13 13.16
N GLY A 155 -6.75 -28.26 13.35
CA GLY A 155 -5.38 -28.68 13.63
C GLY A 155 -4.66 -29.15 12.36
N PHE A 156 -3.34 -29.00 12.36
CA PHE A 156 -2.48 -29.31 11.20
C PHE A 156 -2.41 -30.81 10.86
N ASP A 157 -3.05 -31.68 11.63
CA ASP A 157 -3.02 -33.14 11.49
C ASP A 157 -3.77 -33.66 10.24
N SER A 158 -4.44 -32.78 9.48
CA SER A 158 -5.26 -33.14 8.31
C SER A 158 -4.66 -32.80 6.95
N ILE A 159 -3.41 -32.30 6.89
CA ILE A 159 -2.76 -31.90 5.62
C ILE A 159 -2.06 -33.08 4.91
N GLY A 160 -2.02 -34.26 5.52
CA GLY A 160 -1.40 -35.45 4.92
C GLY A 160 -2.35 -36.63 4.82
N GLU A 161 -3.21 -36.65 3.80
CA GLU A 161 -3.73 -37.88 3.17
C GLU A 161 -4.68 -37.52 2.02
N SER A 162 -4.15 -37.46 0.79
CA SER A 162 -4.75 -37.92 -0.48
C SER A 162 -3.84 -37.58 -1.65
#